data_AF-A0A9E7SNK5-F1
#
_entry.id   AF-A0A9E7SNK5-F1
#
_cell.length_a   1.000
_cell.length_b   1.000
_cell.length_c   1.000
_cell.angle_alpha   90.00
_cell.angle_beta   90.00
_cell.angle_gamma   90.00
#
_symmetry.space_group_name_H-M   'P 1'
#
loop_
_entity.id
_entity.type
_entity.pdbx_description
1 polymer ?
#
loop_
_entity_poly.entity_id
_entity_poly.type
_entity_poly.pdbx_seq_one_letter_code
_entity_poly.pdbx_strand_id
1 'polypeptide(L)'
;MRDVLKEVDKRIRRLEAEIELAENRLEFLNKIGASSKYKLLEKNQGISEIYIAFFMLWGFIGLVLLLYLKYRYGEMLPFSLTPYIILMVFFILLPVVYYVLPSRKSEEETPIDYLIKRERMARLLINRFYKPLRDALEKDDKDRLKGLADEISMGELARAAEELNEGNPKVMAYALYLYAARDSASQEEIQEALTLIKNKPLKLLLSTLLKESPNSEQ
;
A
#
# COMPACT_ATOMS: atom_id res chain seq x y z
N MET A 1 26.72 -20.18 2.55
CA MET A 1 25.94 -19.68 3.70
C MET A 1 26.42 -18.34 4.28
N ARG A 2 27.70 -18.18 4.65
CA ARG A 2 28.22 -16.94 5.29
C ARG A 2 27.94 -15.64 4.51
N ASP A 3 27.99 -15.68 3.19
CA ASP A 3 27.71 -14.50 2.35
C ASP A 3 26.23 -14.13 2.30
N VAL A 4 25.32 -15.10 2.43
CA VAL A 4 23.87 -14.87 2.51
C VAL A 4 23.55 -14.13 3.81
N LEU A 5 24.06 -14.62 4.94
CA LEU A 5 23.87 -13.98 6.25
C LEU A 5 24.42 -12.53 6.27
N LYS A 6 25.58 -12.30 5.65
CA LYS A 6 26.13 -10.94 5.50
C LYS A 6 25.22 -10.02 4.68
N GLU A 7 24.62 -10.52 3.60
CA GLU A 7 23.71 -9.70 2.79
C GLU A 7 22.39 -9.44 3.54
N VAL A 8 21.88 -10.40 4.32
CA VAL A 8 20.75 -10.19 5.24
C VAL A 8 21.08 -9.10 6.25
N ASP A 9 22.22 -9.17 6.94
CA ASP A 9 22.66 -8.16 7.90
C ASP A 9 22.81 -6.78 7.25
N LYS A 10 23.34 -6.73 6.03
CA LYS A 10 23.46 -5.49 5.26
C LYS A 10 22.08 -4.89 4.94
N ARG A 11 21.09 -5.73 4.59
CA ARG A 11 19.73 -5.24 4.33
C ARG A 11 19.04 -4.76 5.60
N ILE A 12 19.21 -5.46 6.73
CA ILE A 12 18.73 -5.03 8.04
C ILE A 12 19.28 -3.63 8.36
N ARG A 13 20.59 -3.43 8.29
CA ARG A 13 21.22 -2.12 8.54
C ARG A 13 20.71 -1.01 7.61
N ARG A 14 20.45 -1.34 6.34
CA ARG A 14 19.87 -0.37 5.40
C ARG A 14 18.45 0.02 5.81
N LEU A 15 17.61 -0.95 6.20
CA LEU A 15 16.26 -0.66 6.69
C LEU A 15 16.27 0.11 8.02
N GLU A 16 17.21 -0.18 8.91
CA GLU A 16 17.42 0.59 10.15
C GLU A 16 17.80 2.04 9.84
N ALA A 17 18.69 2.28 8.86
CA ALA A 17 19.01 3.63 8.41
C ALA A 17 17.80 4.35 7.76
N GLU A 18 16.94 3.63 7.02
CA GLU A 18 15.70 4.19 6.49
C GLU A 18 14.73 4.60 7.61
N ILE A 19 14.65 3.83 8.69
CA ILE A 19 13.86 4.15 9.90
C ILE A 19 14.43 5.40 10.58
N GLU A 20 15.73 5.44 10.84
CA GLU A 20 16.37 6.58 11.51
C GLU A 20 16.18 7.88 10.70
N LEU A 21 16.29 7.81 9.38
CA LEU A 21 16.03 8.95 8.50
C LEU A 21 14.56 9.39 8.55
N ALA A 22 13.61 8.45 8.63
CA ALA A 22 12.19 8.77 8.74
C ALA A 22 11.88 9.42 10.10
N GLU A 23 12.38 8.86 11.19
CA GLU A 23 12.23 9.38 12.56
C GLU A 23 12.81 10.80 12.68
N ASN A 24 14.03 11.03 12.19
CA ASN A 24 14.67 12.36 12.19
C ASN A 24 13.86 13.40 11.41
N ARG A 25 13.29 13.01 10.25
CA ARG A 25 12.42 13.90 9.46
C ARG A 25 11.11 14.20 10.16
N LEU A 26 10.50 13.21 10.79
CA LEU A 26 9.28 13.38 11.59
C LEU A 26 9.52 14.31 12.78
N GLU A 27 10.64 14.15 13.49
CA GLU A 27 11.01 15.02 14.60
C GLU A 27 11.23 16.47 14.13
N PHE A 28 11.90 16.66 13.00
CA PHE A 28 12.09 17.98 12.38
C PHE A 28 10.75 18.64 12.00
N LEU A 29 9.84 17.90 11.37
CA LEU A 29 8.50 18.38 11.01
C LEU A 29 7.66 18.75 12.24
N ASN A 30 7.81 18.00 13.33
CA ASN A 30 7.19 18.33 14.61
C ASN A 30 7.78 19.60 15.22
N LYS A 31 9.11 19.78 15.20
CA LYS A 31 9.79 20.97 15.74
C LYS A 31 9.39 22.26 15.01
N ILE A 32 9.14 22.21 13.71
CA ILE A 32 8.71 23.38 12.91
C ILE A 32 7.19 23.64 13.02
N GLY A 33 6.46 22.79 13.75
CA GLY A 33 5.00 22.88 13.87
C GLY A 33 4.25 22.55 12.56
N ALA A 34 4.94 21.95 11.58
CA ALA A 34 4.35 21.57 10.31
C ALA A 34 3.26 20.50 10.49
N SER A 35 3.42 19.62 11.48
CA SER A 35 2.41 18.63 11.89
C SER A 35 1.05 19.27 12.22
N SER A 36 1.05 20.44 12.87
CA SER A 36 -0.20 21.20 13.14
C SER A 36 -0.80 21.81 11.87
N LYS A 37 0.05 22.31 10.97
CA LYS A 37 -0.41 22.86 9.67
C LYS A 37 -1.03 21.80 8.77
N TYR A 38 -0.50 20.58 8.74
CA TYR A 38 -1.09 19.48 7.97
C TYR A 38 -2.43 19.03 8.54
N LYS A 39 -2.58 18.89 9.87
CA LYS A 39 -3.88 18.60 10.50
C LYS A 39 -4.96 19.65 10.20
N LEU A 40 -4.55 20.92 10.12
CA LEU A 40 -5.46 22.01 9.71
C LEU A 40 -5.87 21.91 8.24
N LEU A 41 -4.95 21.47 7.37
CA LEU A 41 -5.19 21.28 5.94
C LEU A 41 -6.15 20.10 5.69
N GLU A 42 -5.96 19.01 6.43
CA GLU A 42 -6.83 17.82 6.43
C GLU A 42 -8.24 18.16 6.93
N LYS A 43 -8.36 18.95 7.99
CA LYS A 43 -9.65 19.48 8.48
C LYS A 43 -10.37 20.36 7.45
N ASN A 44 -9.63 21.09 6.61
CA ASN A 44 -10.22 21.91 5.56
C ASN A 44 -10.80 21.09 4.40
N GLN A 45 -10.39 19.83 4.21
CA GLN A 45 -11.02 18.95 3.22
C GLN A 45 -12.45 18.58 3.63
N GLY A 46 -12.71 18.32 4.92
CA GLY A 46 -14.06 18.07 5.43
C GLY A 46 -15.01 19.27 5.31
N ILE A 47 -14.48 20.49 5.28
CA ILE A 47 -15.29 21.71 5.03
C ILE A 47 -15.86 21.69 3.60
N SER A 48 -15.13 21.14 2.62
CA SER A 48 -15.61 21.05 1.24
C SER A 48 -16.83 20.12 1.10
N GLU A 49 -16.88 19.04 1.87
CA GLU A 49 -18.01 18.09 1.87
C GLU A 49 -19.29 18.71 2.45
N ILE A 50 -19.15 19.52 3.50
CA ILE A 50 -20.26 20.27 4.11
C ILE A 50 -20.87 21.25 3.10
N TYR A 51 -20.04 21.95 2.33
CA TYR A 51 -20.52 22.84 1.27
C TYR A 51 -21.24 22.05 0.16
N ILE A 52 -20.72 20.91 -0.27
CA ILE A 52 -21.37 20.07 -1.29
C ILE A 52 -22.74 19.57 -0.80
N ALA A 53 -22.83 19.11 0.45
CA ALA A 53 -24.09 18.70 1.06
C ALA A 53 -25.09 19.87 1.16
N PHE A 54 -24.62 21.05 1.56
CA PHE A 54 -25.44 22.27 1.60
C PHE A 54 -25.99 22.63 0.22
N PHE A 55 -25.15 22.63 -0.83
CA PHE A 55 -25.57 22.90 -2.20
C PHE A 55 -26.57 21.87 -2.73
N MET A 56 -26.41 20.58 -2.38
CA MET A 56 -27.40 19.54 -2.73
C MET A 56 -28.75 19.79 -2.05
N LEU A 57 -28.75 20.09 -0.75
CA LEU A 57 -29.98 20.39 -0.01
C LEU A 57 -30.66 21.66 -0.55
N TRP A 58 -29.89 22.72 -0.78
CA TRP A 58 -30.38 23.99 -1.33
C TRP A 58 -30.94 23.81 -2.74
N GLY A 59 -30.23 23.06 -3.59
CA GLY A 59 -30.68 22.69 -4.93
C GLY A 59 -31.98 21.91 -4.89
N PHE A 60 -32.11 20.95 -3.97
CA PHE A 60 -33.34 20.19 -3.78
C PHE A 60 -34.53 21.06 -3.37
N ILE A 61 -34.33 21.98 -2.41
CA ILE A 61 -35.36 22.96 -2.00
C ILE A 61 -35.78 23.82 -3.20
N GLY A 62 -34.82 24.31 -3.98
CA GLY A 62 -35.10 25.09 -5.19
C GLY A 62 -35.86 24.29 -6.26
N LEU A 63 -35.55 23.00 -6.42
CA LEU A 63 -36.25 22.10 -7.34
C LEU A 63 -37.71 21.90 -6.91
N VAL A 64 -37.96 21.64 -5.63
CA VAL A 64 -39.30 21.50 -5.06
C VAL A 64 -40.12 22.78 -5.27
N LEU A 65 -39.49 23.94 -5.06
CA LEU A 65 -40.13 25.23 -5.30
C LEU A 65 -40.51 25.43 -6.78
N LEU A 66 -39.60 25.12 -7.71
CA LEU A 66 -39.88 25.22 -9.15
C LEU A 66 -41.01 24.26 -9.59
N LEU A 67 -41.03 23.04 -9.06
CA LEU A 67 -42.11 22.08 -9.32
C LEU A 67 -43.44 22.56 -8.75
N TYR A 68 -43.45 23.13 -7.55
CA TYR A 68 -44.64 23.73 -6.94
C TYR A 68 -45.18 24.89 -7.79
N LEU A 69 -44.30 25.80 -8.25
CA LEU A 69 -44.70 26.90 -9.12
C LEU A 69 -45.27 26.39 -10.45
N LYS A 70 -44.63 25.39 -11.06
CA LYS A 70 -45.11 24.77 -12.30
C LYS A 70 -46.48 24.12 -12.12
N TYR A 71 -46.69 23.42 -11.01
CA TYR A 71 -47.95 22.74 -10.72
C TYR A 71 -49.08 23.73 -10.38
N ARG A 72 -48.80 24.76 -9.60
CA ARG A 72 -49.83 25.68 -9.09
C ARG A 72 -50.12 26.85 -10.04
N TYR A 73 -49.12 27.31 -10.78
CA TYR A 73 -49.19 28.54 -11.59
C TYR A 73 -48.76 28.33 -13.06
N GLY A 74 -48.66 27.07 -13.51
CA GLY A 74 -48.17 26.74 -14.85
C GLY A 74 -48.94 27.41 -16.00
N GLU A 75 -50.24 27.63 -15.84
CA GLU A 75 -51.08 28.31 -16.84
C GLU A 75 -50.98 29.84 -16.77
N MET A 76 -50.50 30.42 -15.66
CA MET A 76 -50.36 31.86 -15.46
C MET A 76 -48.97 32.40 -15.83
N LEU A 77 -47.99 31.51 -16.01
CA LEU A 77 -46.61 31.91 -16.30
C LEU A 77 -46.39 32.04 -17.82
N PRO A 78 -45.88 33.19 -18.31
CA PRO A 78 -45.67 33.43 -19.74
C PRO A 78 -44.45 32.68 -20.30
N PHE A 79 -43.74 31.89 -19.50
CA PHE A 79 -42.53 31.17 -19.88
C PHE A 79 -42.52 29.74 -19.31
N SER A 80 -41.88 28.81 -20.04
CA SER A 80 -41.76 27.42 -19.61
C SER A 80 -40.71 27.28 -18.50
N LEU A 81 -41.12 26.75 -17.34
CA LEU A 81 -40.20 26.41 -16.23
C LEU A 81 -39.40 25.11 -16.47
N THR A 82 -39.72 24.36 -17.52
CA THR A 82 -39.15 23.04 -17.79
C THR A 82 -37.63 23.05 -18.01
N PRO A 83 -37.03 24.00 -18.76
CA PRO A 83 -35.56 24.07 -18.92
C PRO A 83 -34.84 24.29 -17.59
N TYR A 84 -35.40 25.10 -16.69
CA TYR A 84 -34.83 25.39 -15.37
C TYR A 84 -34.88 24.18 -14.44
N ILE A 85 -35.96 23.40 -14.50
CA ILE A 85 -36.08 22.13 -13.77
C ILE A 85 -35.00 21.15 -14.25
N ILE A 86 -34.82 21.01 -15.57
CA ILE A 86 -33.79 20.13 -16.16
C ILE A 86 -32.39 20.58 -15.71
N LEU A 87 -32.11 21.89 -15.76
CA LEU A 87 -30.85 22.45 -15.32
C LEU A 87 -30.57 22.15 -13.83
N MET A 88 -31.56 22.36 -12.96
CA MET A 88 -31.46 22.07 -11.53
C MET A 88 -31.21 20.58 -11.25
N VAL A 89 -31.90 19.68 -11.96
CA VAL A 89 -31.66 18.24 -11.85
C VAL A 89 -30.22 17.90 -12.23
N PHE A 90 -29.69 18.51 -13.31
CA PHE A 90 -28.29 18.31 -13.70
C PHE A 90 -27.30 18.81 -12.64
N PHE A 91 -27.56 19.99 -12.06
CA PHE A 91 -26.74 20.55 -10.97
C PHE A 91 -26.72 19.69 -9.71
N ILE A 92 -27.84 19.05 -9.36
CA ILE A 92 -27.92 18.13 -8.21
C ILE A 92 -27.23 16.80 -8.52
N LEU A 93 -27.32 16.31 -9.76
CA LEU A 93 -26.69 15.05 -10.17
C LEU A 93 -25.17 15.16 -10.29
N LEU A 94 -24.62 16.32 -10.63
CA LEU A 94 -23.19 16.54 -10.82
C LEU A 94 -22.32 16.13 -9.59
N PRO A 95 -22.63 16.56 -8.35
CA PRO A 95 -21.90 16.09 -7.17
C PRO A 95 -22.14 14.60 -6.88
N VAL A 96 -23.34 14.07 -7.16
CA VAL A 96 -23.61 12.62 -7.00
C VAL A 96 -22.71 11.80 -7.93
N VAL A 97 -22.58 12.25 -9.18
CA VAL A 97 -21.66 11.65 -10.16
C VAL A 97 -20.21 11.77 -9.68
N TYR A 98 -19.80 12.90 -9.11
CA TYR A 98 -18.47 13.07 -8.52
C TYR A 98 -18.18 12.09 -7.36
N TYR A 99 -19.17 11.79 -6.50
CA TYR A 99 -19.01 10.86 -5.39
C TYR A 99 -19.18 9.38 -5.77
N VAL A 100 -20.02 9.08 -6.77
CA VAL A 100 -20.33 7.70 -7.19
C VAL A 100 -19.36 7.19 -8.26
N LEU A 101 -18.78 8.05 -9.10
CA LEU A 101 -17.61 7.64 -9.87
C LEU A 101 -16.50 7.33 -8.87
N PRO A 102 -15.89 6.13 -8.94
CA PRO A 102 -14.76 5.80 -8.10
C PRO A 102 -13.57 6.61 -8.59
N SER A 103 -13.52 7.89 -8.24
CA SER A 103 -12.25 8.55 -8.01
C SER A 103 -11.62 7.77 -6.87
N ARG A 104 -10.78 6.80 -7.25
CA ARG A 104 -9.67 6.29 -6.46
C ARG A 104 -8.71 7.44 -6.14
N LYS A 105 -9.21 8.51 -5.51
CA LYS A 105 -8.37 9.34 -4.68
C LYS A 105 -8.14 8.47 -3.47
N SER A 106 -7.05 7.69 -3.51
CA SER A 106 -6.28 7.44 -2.30
C SER A 106 -6.33 8.74 -1.51
N GLU A 107 -6.79 8.70 -0.26
CA GLU A 107 -6.51 9.78 0.70
C GLU A 107 -5.10 10.25 0.38
N GLU A 108 -4.93 11.52 -0.01
CA GLU A 108 -3.63 12.02 -0.41
C GLU A 108 -2.74 11.85 0.82
N GLU A 109 -1.97 10.74 0.87
CA GLU A 109 -1.16 10.38 2.03
C GLU A 109 -0.29 11.59 2.31
N THR A 110 -0.48 12.20 3.48
CA THR A 110 0.32 13.37 3.79
C THR A 110 1.79 12.93 3.85
N PRO A 111 2.75 13.83 3.57
CA PRO A 111 4.16 13.48 3.70
C PRO A 111 4.52 12.90 5.09
N ILE A 112 3.74 13.24 6.12
CA ILE A 112 3.88 12.70 7.48
C ILE A 112 3.38 11.25 7.53
N ASP A 113 2.18 10.98 7.02
CA ASP A 113 1.59 9.63 7.03
C ASP A 113 2.43 8.65 6.23
N TYR A 114 2.98 9.09 5.09
CA TYR A 114 3.91 8.31 4.30
C TYR A 114 5.17 7.93 5.09
N LEU A 115 5.76 8.87 5.84
CA LEU A 115 6.94 8.60 6.67
C LEU A 115 6.62 7.63 7.81
N ILE A 116 5.51 7.83 8.51
CA ILE A 116 5.05 6.95 9.61
C ILE A 116 4.78 5.54 9.08
N LYS A 117 4.07 5.42 7.95
CA LYS A 117 3.78 4.15 7.30
C LYS A 117 5.07 3.45 6.91
N ARG A 118 6.01 4.15 6.29
CA ARG A 118 7.30 3.59 5.87
C ARG A 118 8.14 3.11 7.05
N GLU A 119 8.21 3.89 8.13
CA GLU A 119 8.88 3.50 9.39
C GLU A 119 8.27 2.22 9.97
N ARG A 120 6.93 2.18 10.11
CA ARG A 120 6.20 1.03 10.63
C ARG A 120 6.45 -0.23 9.80
N MET A 121 6.37 -0.13 8.48
CA MET A 121 6.58 -1.27 7.58
C MET A 121 8.04 -1.78 7.64
N ALA A 122 9.02 -0.88 7.68
CA ALA A 122 10.43 -1.28 7.80
C ALA A 122 10.69 -2.01 9.12
N ARG A 123 10.16 -1.49 10.22
CA ARG A 123 10.28 -2.10 11.55
C ARG A 123 9.60 -3.47 11.61
N LEU A 124 8.43 -3.61 10.97
CA LEU A 124 7.73 -4.88 10.84
C LEU A 124 8.60 -5.91 10.10
N LEU A 125 9.15 -5.54 8.95
CA LEU A 125 9.91 -6.43 8.08
C LEU A 125 11.25 -6.85 8.71
N ILE A 126 11.93 -5.95 9.42
CA ILE A 126 13.13 -6.30 10.18
C ILE A 126 12.81 -7.35 11.25
N ASN A 127 11.79 -7.09 12.08
CA ASN A 127 11.55 -7.89 13.28
C ASN A 127 10.83 -9.21 13.00
N ARG A 128 9.93 -9.24 12.01
CA ARG A 128 9.14 -10.44 11.69
C ARG A 128 9.68 -11.24 10.51
N PHE A 129 10.46 -10.64 9.61
CA PHE A 129 11.01 -11.37 8.46
C PHE A 129 12.53 -11.52 8.55
N TYR A 130 13.30 -10.42 8.51
CA TYR A 130 14.75 -10.51 8.34
C TYR A 130 15.52 -11.09 9.54
N LYS A 131 15.19 -10.67 10.78
CA LYS A 131 15.81 -11.25 11.97
C LYS A 131 15.47 -12.74 12.12
N PRO A 132 14.19 -13.16 12.04
CA PRO A 132 13.85 -14.58 12.04
C PRO A 132 14.48 -15.37 10.89
N LEU A 133 14.59 -14.79 9.69
CA LEU A 133 15.24 -15.43 8.54
C LEU A 133 16.72 -15.68 8.81
N ARG A 134 17.43 -14.68 9.33
CA ARG A 134 18.83 -14.81 9.73
C ARG A 134 19.03 -15.95 10.73
N ASP A 135 18.22 -15.98 11.78
CA ASP A 135 18.30 -17.00 12.82
C ASP A 135 17.98 -18.41 12.28
N ALA A 136 16.98 -18.51 11.40
CA ALA A 136 16.59 -19.77 10.79
C ALA A 136 17.67 -20.30 9.84
N LEU A 137 18.29 -19.42 9.05
CA LEU A 137 19.42 -19.79 8.18
C LEU A 137 20.65 -20.19 8.99
N GLU A 138 20.96 -19.51 10.08
CA GLU A 138 22.11 -19.85 10.93
C GLU A 138 21.97 -21.24 11.59
N LYS A 139 20.74 -21.63 11.93
CA LYS A 139 20.42 -22.91 12.56
C LYS A 139 20.04 -24.03 11.58
N ASP A 140 20.00 -23.72 10.27
CA ASP A 140 19.45 -24.60 9.23
C ASP A 140 18.04 -25.14 9.56
N ASP A 141 17.22 -24.30 10.20
CA ASP A 141 15.88 -24.65 10.69
C ASP A 141 14.85 -24.57 9.55
N LYS A 142 14.67 -25.70 8.86
CA LYS A 142 13.76 -25.82 7.72
C LYS A 142 12.30 -25.52 8.07
N ASP A 143 11.84 -25.89 9.25
CA ASP A 143 10.45 -25.67 9.66
C ASP A 143 10.18 -24.19 9.91
N ARG A 144 11.14 -23.49 10.52
CA ARG A 144 11.06 -22.04 10.70
C ARG A 144 11.13 -21.29 9.37
N LEU A 145 11.89 -21.76 8.39
CA LEU A 145 11.91 -21.18 7.05
C LEU A 145 10.57 -21.34 6.33
N LYS A 146 9.90 -22.49 6.47
CA LYS A 146 8.53 -22.69 5.96
C LYS A 146 7.52 -21.76 6.63
N GLY A 147 7.59 -21.62 7.95
CA GLY A 147 6.73 -20.68 8.68
C GLY A 147 6.93 -19.23 8.21
N LEU A 148 8.17 -18.82 7.94
CA LEU A 148 8.45 -17.49 7.36
C LEU A 148 7.94 -17.34 5.92
N ALA A 149 7.93 -18.42 5.15
CA ALA A 149 7.34 -18.44 3.82
C ALA A 149 5.81 -18.24 3.89
N ASP A 150 5.13 -18.93 4.81
CA ASP A 150 3.70 -18.76 5.07
C ASP A 150 3.41 -17.30 5.46
N GLU A 151 4.17 -16.76 6.42
CA GLU A 151 3.98 -15.42 6.95
C GLU A 151 4.23 -14.30 5.93
N ILE A 152 5.26 -14.42 5.08
CA ILE A 152 5.56 -13.39 4.06
C ILE A 152 4.58 -13.47 2.88
N SER A 153 3.94 -14.62 2.65
CA SER A 153 3.06 -14.82 1.50
C SER A 153 1.77 -13.98 1.55
N MET A 154 1.30 -13.62 2.75
CA MET A 154 0.03 -12.94 2.97
C MET A 154 0.05 -11.95 4.15
N GLY A 155 -1.00 -11.15 4.30
CA GLY A 155 -1.21 -10.29 5.47
C GLY A 155 -0.35 -9.02 5.49
N GLU A 156 0.00 -8.56 6.70
CA GLU A 156 0.73 -7.30 6.89
C GLU A 156 2.18 -7.36 6.39
N LEU A 157 2.83 -8.53 6.48
CA LEU A 157 4.20 -8.73 6.01
C LEU A 157 4.30 -8.65 4.49
N ALA A 158 3.35 -9.27 3.78
CA ALA A 158 3.25 -9.16 2.32
C ALA A 158 3.11 -7.69 1.88
N ARG A 159 2.22 -6.94 2.53
CA ARG A 159 2.04 -5.50 2.25
C ARG A 159 3.31 -4.70 2.54
N ALA A 160 3.99 -4.98 3.65
CA ALA A 160 5.24 -4.31 3.99
C ALA A 160 6.35 -4.58 2.96
N ALA A 161 6.43 -5.81 2.42
CA ALA A 161 7.40 -6.16 1.38
C ALA A 161 7.12 -5.45 0.05
N GLU A 162 5.85 -5.31 -0.33
CA GLU A 162 5.45 -4.57 -1.53
C GLU A 162 5.71 -3.07 -1.38
N GLU A 163 5.29 -2.48 -0.25
CA GLU A 163 5.43 -1.04 0.02
C GLU A 163 6.90 -0.59 0.07
N LEU A 164 7.78 -1.42 0.62
CA LEU A 164 9.23 -1.16 0.67
C LEU A 164 9.97 -1.63 -0.58
N ASN A 165 9.25 -2.13 -1.58
CA ASN A 165 9.80 -2.63 -2.85
C ASN A 165 10.87 -3.72 -2.66
N GLU A 166 10.66 -4.64 -1.71
CA GLU A 166 11.54 -5.79 -1.45
C GLU A 166 11.40 -6.89 -2.52
N GLY A 167 10.30 -6.88 -3.26
CA GLY A 167 9.95 -7.88 -4.26
C GLY A 167 8.50 -8.33 -4.15
N ASN A 168 8.11 -9.30 -4.96
CA ASN A 168 6.80 -9.93 -4.87
C ASN A 168 6.79 -10.91 -3.66
N PRO A 169 5.89 -10.75 -2.68
CA PRO A 169 5.90 -11.58 -1.47
C PRO A 169 5.69 -13.07 -1.75
N LYS A 170 4.89 -13.42 -2.76
CA LYS A 170 4.68 -14.83 -3.17
C LYS A 170 5.95 -15.45 -3.74
N VAL A 171 6.70 -14.68 -4.51
CA VAL A 171 7.99 -15.12 -5.06
C VAL A 171 9.03 -15.28 -3.95
N MET A 172 9.01 -14.38 -2.95
CA MET A 172 9.86 -14.50 -1.76
C MET A 172 9.52 -15.75 -0.93
N ALA A 173 8.23 -16.02 -0.70
CA ALA A 173 7.77 -17.25 -0.04
C ALA A 173 8.19 -18.49 -0.81
N TYR A 174 7.99 -18.49 -2.14
CA TYR A 174 8.39 -19.59 -3.02
C TYR A 174 9.89 -19.89 -2.92
N ALA A 175 10.74 -18.85 -2.90
CA ALA A 175 12.18 -19.00 -2.71
C ALA A 175 12.53 -19.70 -1.38
N LEU A 176 11.82 -19.36 -0.30
CA LEU A 176 12.04 -19.97 1.00
C LEU A 176 11.57 -21.44 1.03
N TYR A 177 10.44 -21.76 0.40
CA TYR A 177 10.01 -23.16 0.26
C TYR A 177 10.99 -23.99 -0.56
N LEU A 178 11.47 -23.47 -1.69
CA LEU A 178 12.48 -24.15 -2.51
C LEU A 178 13.74 -24.44 -1.72
N TYR A 179 14.20 -23.47 -0.92
CA TYR A 179 15.37 -23.68 -0.07
C TYR A 179 15.11 -24.69 1.06
N ALA A 180 13.94 -24.65 1.70
CA ALA A 180 13.56 -25.61 2.74
C ALA A 180 13.41 -27.04 2.17
N ALA A 181 12.96 -27.16 0.92
CA ALA A 181 12.77 -28.40 0.17
C ALA A 181 13.94 -28.69 -0.80
N ARG A 182 15.15 -28.21 -0.48
CA ARG A 182 16.35 -28.32 -1.34
C ARG A 182 16.70 -29.74 -1.81
N ASP A 183 16.30 -30.75 -1.05
CA ASP A 183 16.59 -32.16 -1.36
C ASP A 183 15.65 -32.72 -2.45
N SER A 184 14.54 -32.03 -2.74
CA SER A 184 13.51 -32.44 -3.71
C SER A 184 13.25 -31.41 -4.81
N ALA A 185 13.84 -30.22 -4.73
CA ALA A 185 13.64 -29.14 -5.67
C ALA A 185 14.40 -29.39 -6.98
N SER A 186 13.75 -29.21 -8.13
CA SER A 186 14.41 -29.35 -9.42
C SER A 186 15.32 -28.15 -9.72
N GLN A 187 16.41 -28.36 -10.47
CA GLN A 187 17.29 -27.26 -10.89
C GLN A 187 16.55 -26.24 -11.77
N GLU A 188 15.60 -26.68 -12.58
CA GLU A 188 14.78 -25.84 -13.44
C GLU A 188 13.90 -24.88 -12.62
N GLU A 189 13.22 -25.38 -11.59
CA GLU A 189 12.41 -24.55 -10.68
C GLU A 189 13.27 -23.51 -9.94
N ILE A 190 14.49 -23.88 -9.53
CA ILE A 190 15.42 -22.97 -8.87
C ILE A 190 15.88 -21.86 -9.84
N GLN A 191 16.17 -22.20 -11.09
CA GLN A 191 16.54 -21.22 -12.12
C GLN A 191 15.39 -20.27 -12.44
N GLU A 192 14.16 -20.78 -12.60
CA GLU A 192 12.98 -19.96 -12.84
C GLU A 192 12.74 -18.98 -11.70
N ALA A 193 12.79 -19.45 -10.44
CA ALA A 193 12.65 -18.60 -9.26
C ALA A 193 13.71 -17.49 -9.20
N LEU A 194 14.97 -17.79 -9.55
CA LEU A 194 16.06 -16.81 -9.58
C LEU A 194 15.85 -15.66 -10.57
N THR A 195 15.08 -15.87 -11.64
CA THR A 195 14.72 -14.82 -12.61
C THR A 195 13.68 -13.86 -12.05
N LEU A 196 12.77 -14.37 -11.21
CA LEU A 196 11.64 -13.60 -10.65
C LEU A 196 12.00 -12.87 -9.35
N ILE A 197 12.95 -13.39 -8.57
CA ILE A 197 13.35 -12.80 -7.29
C ILE A 197 14.13 -11.50 -7.51
N LYS A 198 13.54 -10.40 -7.04
CA LYS A 198 14.22 -9.11 -6.88
C LYS A 198 15.04 -9.02 -5.59
N ASN A 199 14.62 -9.73 -4.53
CA ASN A 199 15.23 -9.66 -3.22
C ASN A 199 16.65 -10.25 -3.21
N LYS A 200 17.66 -9.42 -3.03
CA LYS A 200 19.06 -9.82 -3.18
C LYS A 200 19.50 -10.91 -2.18
N PRO A 201 19.16 -10.84 -0.87
CA PRO A 201 19.41 -11.94 0.07
C PRO A 201 18.85 -13.30 -0.40
N LEU A 202 17.57 -13.34 -0.81
CA LEU A 202 16.94 -14.59 -1.26
C LEU A 202 17.50 -15.08 -2.59
N LYS A 203 17.88 -14.18 -3.49
CA LYS A 203 18.55 -14.53 -4.74
C LYS A 203 19.91 -15.18 -4.48
N LEU A 204 20.68 -14.65 -3.52
CA LEU A 204 21.92 -15.27 -3.10
C LEU A 204 21.67 -16.62 -2.44
N LEU A 205 20.63 -16.74 -1.62
CA LEU A 205 20.24 -18.00 -0.97
C LEU A 205 19.98 -19.11 -2.00
N LEU A 206 19.14 -18.88 -3.01
CA LEU A 206 18.88 -19.90 -4.04
C LEU A 206 20.13 -20.18 -4.89
N SER A 207 20.97 -19.17 -5.14
CA SER A 207 22.21 -19.39 -5.90
C SER A 207 23.21 -20.32 -5.21
N THR A 208 23.13 -20.50 -3.87
CA THR A 208 24.00 -21.47 -3.20
C THR A 208 23.61 -22.90 -3.53
N LEU A 209 22.31 -23.18 -3.75
CA LEU A 209 21.84 -24.53 -4.12
C LEU A 209 22.38 -24.97 -5.49
N LEU A 210 22.46 -24.04 -6.45
CA LEU A 210 23.04 -24.33 -7.77
C LEU A 210 24.56 -24.57 -7.71
N LYS A 211 25.27 -23.87 -6.80
CA LYS A 211 26.71 -24.04 -6.59
C LYS A 211 27.07 -25.31 -5.83
N GLU A 212 26.14 -25.87 -5.06
CA GLU A 212 26.29 -27.16 -4.36
C GLU A 212 25.92 -28.35 -5.25
N SER A 213 25.33 -28.10 -6.44
CA SER A 213 24.99 -29.13 -7.44
C SER A 213 25.99 -29.34 -8.61
N PRO A 214 27.33 -29.21 -8.48
CA PRO A 214 28.24 -29.67 -9.53
C PRO A 214 28.57 -31.16 -9.29
N ASN A 215 28.23 -32.01 -10.26
CA ASN A 215 28.49 -33.47 -10.34
C ASN A 215 27.49 -34.42 -9.65
N SER A 216 26.30 -34.58 -10.22
CA SER A 216 25.53 -35.81 -10.08
C SER A 216 25.14 -36.43 -11.42
N GLU A 217 26.01 -36.31 -12.44
CA GLU A 217 25.99 -37.16 -13.65
C GLU A 217 27.44 -37.40 -14.10
N GLN A 218 28.01 -38.50 -13.59
CA GLN A 218 28.95 -39.36 -14.31
C GLN A 218 28.21 -40.64 -14.67
#